data_AF-Q21K16-F1
#
_entry.id   AF-Q21K16-F1
#
_cell.length_a   1.000
_cell.length_b   1.000
_cell.length_c   1.000
_cell.angle_alpha   90.00
_cell.angle_beta   90.00
_cell.angle_gamma   90.00
#
_symmetry.space_group_name_H-M   'P 1'
#
loop_
_entity.id
_entity.type
_entity.pdbx_description
1 polymer ?
#
loop_
_entity_poly.entity_id
_entity_poly.type
_entity_poly.pdbx_seq_one_letter_code
_entity_poly.pdbx_strand_id
1 'polypeptide(L)'
;MKKLILMVALLAFSVSSFAALSSGRYIIVSKLNGNALDVDSFSTADGANVMQWFALGGVNQQFDVAVLSDGSYSIRPVHSGKSLDVYAWNADDGAELRQWAYTGADNQRWYIDNQSGDYYSITSKFSGRALDVWGMSMYTGADVRLYSYWGGAGQLWTFQKVGSSSECYAGATLTNRFVDCGGKTIGLSCVGDSETQGAVLTLKNSSIRNVKLAANGGADGIHCTSGNCTLADVVWNDICEDAATNKSEGGTLTIVGGSAYNSTGGYGGTPDKIFQHNSKNSTTIVAGGFTAYGTHGKLWRSCGNCTNNGGPRNLLVYSVNIDASIGAIAGVNRNYGDRATIRDLKIKNYSSGSPHVCDEYQGVQKGNSSTKYGEYWNTASCDVSRSDVSGL
;
A
#
# COMPACT_ATOMS: atom_id res chain seq x y z
N MET A 1 -72.40 -4.34 -18.60
CA MET A 1 -71.49 -3.30 -18.07
C MET A 1 -70.59 -3.92 -17.00
N LYS A 2 -69.41 -4.43 -17.36
CA LYS A 2 -68.42 -4.96 -16.41
C LYS A 2 -67.37 -3.86 -16.18
N LYS A 3 -67.29 -3.33 -14.96
CA LYS A 3 -66.26 -2.35 -14.55
C LYS A 3 -64.93 -3.08 -14.38
N LEU A 4 -63.93 -2.71 -15.17
CA LEU A 4 -62.55 -3.14 -15.00
C LEU A 4 -61.89 -2.19 -13.99
N ILE A 5 -61.53 -2.72 -12.81
CA ILE A 5 -60.77 -1.98 -11.79
C ILE A 5 -59.29 -2.18 -12.12
N LEU A 6 -58.61 -1.10 -12.50
CA LEU A 6 -57.17 -1.09 -12.73
C LEU A 6 -56.46 -0.89 -11.39
N MET A 7 -55.88 -1.96 -10.86
CA MET A 7 -55.02 -1.94 -9.67
C MET A 7 -53.63 -1.47 -10.11
N VAL A 8 -53.25 -0.25 -9.75
CA VAL A 8 -51.88 0.24 -9.94
C VAL A 8 -51.03 -0.27 -8.78
N ALA A 9 -50.13 -1.22 -9.04
CA ALA A 9 -49.14 -1.67 -8.08
C ALA A 9 -48.05 -0.60 -7.94
N LEU A 10 -47.97 0.03 -6.77
CA LEU A 10 -46.90 0.97 -6.43
C LEU A 10 -45.63 0.16 -6.13
N LEU A 11 -44.73 0.06 -7.10
CA LEU A 11 -43.38 -0.49 -6.89
C LEU A 11 -42.58 0.50 -6.02
N ALA A 12 -42.49 0.21 -4.72
CA ALA A 12 -41.55 0.87 -3.83
C ALA A 12 -40.13 0.42 -4.20
N PHE A 13 -39.42 1.23 -4.98
CA PHE A 13 -37.98 1.07 -5.13
C PHE A 13 -37.32 1.42 -3.79
N SER A 14 -36.76 0.43 -3.10
CA SER A 14 -35.84 0.69 -2.00
C SER A 14 -34.56 1.25 -2.59
N VAL A 15 -34.45 2.58 -2.64
CA VAL A 15 -33.18 3.24 -2.90
C VAL A 15 -32.26 2.82 -1.76
N SER A 16 -31.31 1.93 -2.04
CA SER A 16 -30.24 1.65 -1.09
C SER A 16 -29.43 2.93 -0.96
N SER A 17 -29.65 3.70 0.10
CA SER A 17 -28.76 4.82 0.41
C SER A 17 -27.43 4.19 0.81
N PHE A 18 -26.44 4.23 -0.08
CA PHE A 18 -25.07 4.02 0.35
C PHE A 18 -24.79 5.05 1.45
N ALA A 19 -24.31 4.58 2.61
CA ALA A 19 -24.02 5.48 3.72
C ALA A 19 -22.97 6.49 3.27
N ALA A 20 -23.29 7.78 3.38
CA ALA A 20 -22.35 8.86 3.10
C ALA A 20 -21.09 8.71 3.96
N LEU A 21 -19.92 9.04 3.40
CA LEU A 21 -18.67 9.07 4.15
C LEU A 21 -18.81 10.05 5.33
N SER A 22 -18.56 9.59 6.55
CA SER A 22 -18.63 10.46 7.73
C SER A 22 -17.57 11.57 7.66
N SER A 23 -17.86 12.75 8.20
CA SER A 23 -16.82 13.77 8.36
C SER A 23 -15.73 13.31 9.33
N GLY A 24 -14.50 13.73 9.07
CA GLY A 24 -13.35 13.37 9.88
C GLY A 24 -12.03 13.64 9.20
N ARG A 25 -10.95 13.21 9.86
CA ARG A 25 -9.59 13.30 9.34
C ARG A 25 -9.16 12.00 8.71
N TYR A 26 -8.67 12.05 7.48
CA TYR A 26 -8.34 10.90 6.67
C TYR A 26 -6.98 11.05 5.99
N ILE A 27 -6.33 9.92 5.74
CA ILE A 27 -5.41 9.76 4.61
C ILE A 27 -6.24 9.21 3.45
N ILE A 28 -6.17 9.85 2.28
CA ILE A 28 -6.91 9.44 1.08
C ILE A 28 -5.95 8.62 0.22
N VAL A 29 -6.22 7.32 0.04
CA VAL A 29 -5.26 6.36 -0.53
C VAL A 29 -5.77 5.78 -1.84
N SER A 30 -4.95 5.86 -2.89
CA SER A 30 -5.28 5.34 -4.21
C SER A 30 -5.40 3.81 -4.20
N LYS A 31 -6.45 3.29 -4.86
CA LYS A 31 -6.60 1.86 -5.13
C LYS A 31 -5.49 1.33 -6.01
N LEU A 32 -4.98 2.15 -6.94
CA LEU A 32 -4.00 1.75 -7.95
C LEU A 32 -2.72 1.15 -7.34
N ASN A 33 -2.17 1.81 -6.32
CA ASN A 33 -0.83 1.49 -5.82
C ASN A 33 -0.67 1.69 -4.29
N GLY A 34 -1.70 2.14 -3.58
CA GLY A 34 -1.61 2.38 -2.13
C GLY A 34 -0.92 3.69 -1.72
N ASN A 35 -0.58 4.56 -2.68
CA ASN A 35 -0.07 5.90 -2.39
C ASN A 35 -1.18 6.82 -1.89
N ALA A 36 -0.83 7.74 -0.99
CA ALA A 36 -1.71 8.75 -0.43
C ALA A 36 -1.72 10.02 -1.29
N LEU A 37 -2.86 10.69 -1.33
CA LEU A 37 -2.96 12.08 -1.76
C LEU A 37 -2.02 12.94 -0.89
N ASP A 38 -1.27 13.84 -1.51
CA ASP A 38 -0.18 14.57 -0.90
C ASP A 38 -0.12 16.00 -1.46
N VAL A 39 -0.05 16.99 -0.57
CA VAL A 39 0.32 18.36 -0.98
C VAL A 39 1.83 18.46 -0.99
N ASP A 40 2.37 18.72 -2.19
CA ASP A 40 3.80 18.63 -2.47
C ASP A 40 4.65 19.48 -1.52
N SER A 41 5.72 18.86 -1.03
CA SER A 41 6.77 19.48 -0.23
C SER A 41 6.27 20.19 1.03
N PHE A 42 5.13 19.76 1.59
CA PHE A 42 4.47 20.39 2.73
C PHE A 42 4.16 21.89 2.52
N SER A 43 4.12 22.33 1.27
CA SER A 43 3.94 23.74 0.96
C SER A 43 2.64 24.24 1.55
N THR A 44 2.64 25.46 2.09
CA THR A 44 1.44 26.16 2.55
C THR A 44 1.03 27.27 1.59
N ALA A 45 1.74 27.44 0.46
CA ALA A 45 1.46 28.44 -0.55
C ALA A 45 0.21 28.08 -1.38
N ASP A 46 -0.48 29.10 -1.88
CA ASP A 46 -1.50 28.90 -2.92
C ASP A 46 -0.85 28.38 -4.20
N GLY A 47 -1.54 27.46 -4.89
CA GLY A 47 -1.03 26.85 -6.11
C GLY A 47 -0.04 25.70 -5.90
N ALA A 48 0.20 25.27 -4.64
CA ALA A 48 1.00 24.08 -4.40
C ALA A 48 0.34 22.85 -5.05
N ASN A 49 1.16 21.98 -5.62
CA ASN A 49 0.69 20.82 -6.35
C ASN A 49 0.02 19.79 -5.43
N VAL A 50 -0.97 19.08 -5.95
CA VAL A 50 -1.52 17.88 -5.31
C VAL A 50 -1.13 16.67 -6.14
N MET A 51 -0.36 15.78 -5.52
CA MET A 51 0.19 14.59 -6.13
C MET A 51 -0.14 13.35 -5.29
N GLN A 52 0.34 12.18 -5.69
CA GLN A 52 0.39 11.01 -4.82
C GLN A 52 1.81 10.77 -4.29
N TRP A 53 1.93 10.34 -3.04
CA TRP A 53 3.20 9.89 -2.45
C TRP A 53 2.96 8.67 -1.56
N PHE A 54 4.02 8.02 -1.06
CA PHE A 54 3.83 6.95 -0.07
C PHE A 54 2.96 7.41 1.10
N ALA A 55 2.11 6.52 1.63
CA ALA A 55 1.24 6.83 2.77
C ALA A 55 2.02 6.89 4.10
N LEU A 56 2.82 7.96 4.27
CA LEU A 56 3.66 8.21 5.45
C LEU A 56 2.91 8.99 6.54
N GLY A 57 1.74 9.54 6.21
CA GLY A 57 0.84 10.26 7.10
C GLY A 57 1.41 11.53 7.69
N GLY A 58 2.33 12.19 6.97
CA GLY A 58 2.67 13.58 7.21
C GLY A 58 1.41 14.45 7.22
N VAL A 59 1.46 15.59 7.89
CA VAL A 59 0.29 16.49 8.00
C VAL A 59 -0.17 17.06 6.65
N ASN A 60 0.67 17.01 5.62
CA ASN A 60 0.36 17.33 4.22
C ASN A 60 -0.40 16.21 3.48
N GLN A 61 -0.48 15.02 4.06
CA GLN A 61 -1.27 13.87 3.58
C GLN A 61 -2.53 13.64 4.42
N GLN A 62 -2.70 14.37 5.52
CA GLN A 62 -3.90 14.33 6.34
C GLN A 62 -4.87 15.38 5.84
N PHE A 63 -6.11 14.97 5.58
CA PHE A 63 -7.17 15.84 5.10
C PHE A 63 -8.36 15.81 6.05
N ASP A 64 -8.82 16.98 6.47
CA ASP A 64 -10.13 17.15 7.09
C ASP A 64 -11.18 17.13 5.98
N VAL A 65 -11.94 16.03 5.93
CA VAL A 65 -13.03 15.78 4.99
C VAL A 65 -14.34 16.08 5.71
N ALA A 66 -15.08 17.08 5.23
CA ALA A 66 -16.32 17.52 5.89
C ALA A 66 -17.48 17.58 4.89
N VAL A 67 -18.59 16.94 5.25
CA VAL A 67 -19.85 17.02 4.51
C VAL A 67 -20.48 18.39 4.70
N LEU A 68 -20.95 18.98 3.61
CA LEU A 68 -21.61 20.28 3.55
C LEU A 68 -23.13 20.11 3.51
N SER A 69 -23.87 21.20 3.70
CA SER A 69 -25.34 21.17 3.79
C SER A 69 -26.04 20.67 2.52
N ASP A 70 -25.37 20.74 1.37
CA ASP A 70 -25.88 20.27 0.07
C ASP A 70 -25.44 18.83 -0.26
N GLY A 71 -24.81 18.12 0.68
CA GLY A 71 -24.30 16.76 0.50
C GLY A 71 -22.96 16.66 -0.22
N SER A 72 -22.40 17.78 -0.71
CA SER A 72 -21.01 17.80 -1.21
C SER A 72 -20.01 17.82 -0.04
N TYR A 73 -18.73 17.66 -0.34
CA TYR A 73 -17.65 17.62 0.64
C TYR A 73 -16.65 18.75 0.38
N SER A 74 -16.08 19.26 1.47
CA SER A 74 -14.78 19.94 1.43
C SER A 74 -13.69 18.93 1.79
N ILE A 75 -12.53 19.05 1.13
CA ILE A 75 -11.34 18.23 1.38
C ILE A 75 -10.18 19.20 1.65
N ARG A 76 -9.71 19.27 2.89
CA ARG A 76 -8.80 20.33 3.34
C ARG A 76 -7.53 19.76 3.96
N PRO A 77 -6.33 20.01 3.40
CA PRO A 77 -5.08 19.58 4.02
C PRO A 77 -4.93 20.16 5.42
N VAL A 78 -4.57 19.31 6.38
CA VAL A 78 -4.50 19.67 7.80
C VAL A 78 -3.39 20.68 8.07
N HIS A 79 -2.24 20.57 7.39
CA HIS A 79 -1.07 21.43 7.63
C HIS A 79 -1.28 22.89 7.23
N SER A 80 -2.11 23.15 6.22
CA SER A 80 -2.34 24.49 5.68
C SER A 80 -3.74 25.04 5.98
N GLY A 81 -4.72 24.18 6.26
CA GLY A 81 -6.13 24.56 6.43
C GLY A 81 -6.81 25.05 5.14
N LYS A 82 -6.10 24.96 4.01
CA LYS A 82 -6.57 25.31 2.65
C LYS A 82 -7.51 24.24 2.11
N SER A 83 -7.89 24.33 0.84
CA SER A 83 -8.74 23.34 0.19
C SER A 83 -8.07 22.74 -1.03
N LEU A 84 -8.39 21.49 -1.31
CA LEU A 84 -8.27 20.93 -2.65
C LEU A 84 -9.11 21.78 -3.62
N ASP A 85 -8.49 22.20 -4.71
CA ASP A 85 -9.01 23.21 -5.64
C ASP A 85 -8.76 22.78 -7.10
N VAL A 86 -9.80 22.90 -7.94
CA VAL A 86 -9.66 22.79 -9.40
C VAL A 86 -9.02 24.07 -9.93
N TYR A 87 -7.73 23.98 -10.24
CA TYR A 87 -6.91 25.14 -10.53
C TYR A 87 -7.41 25.93 -11.74
N ALA A 88 -7.40 27.25 -11.58
CA ALA A 88 -7.85 28.21 -12.59
C ALA A 88 -9.27 27.97 -13.13
N TRP A 89 -10.13 27.27 -12.35
CA TRP A 89 -11.48 26.89 -12.79
C TRP A 89 -11.48 26.12 -14.12
N ASN A 90 -10.42 25.34 -14.38
CA ASN A 90 -10.33 24.54 -15.58
C ASN A 90 -11.30 23.35 -15.49
N ALA A 91 -12.34 23.35 -16.33
CA ALA A 91 -13.32 22.29 -16.34
C ALA A 91 -12.85 21.05 -17.10
N ASP A 92 -11.77 21.09 -17.88
CA ASP A 92 -11.42 20.05 -18.87
C ASP A 92 -10.65 18.85 -18.30
N ASP A 93 -10.49 17.82 -19.14
CA ASP A 93 -9.65 16.66 -18.82
C ASP A 93 -8.19 17.08 -18.74
N GLY A 94 -7.49 16.59 -17.72
CA GLY A 94 -6.14 17.01 -17.38
C GLY A 94 -6.07 18.30 -16.57
N ALA A 95 -7.20 18.85 -16.10
CA ALA A 95 -7.18 19.98 -15.16
C ALA A 95 -6.38 19.61 -13.90
N GLU A 96 -5.49 20.52 -13.50
CA GLU A 96 -4.61 20.30 -12.35
C GLU A 96 -5.36 20.49 -11.04
N LEU A 97 -5.00 19.68 -10.05
CA LEU A 97 -5.41 19.87 -8.67
C LEU A 97 -4.32 20.58 -7.90
N ARG A 98 -4.70 21.67 -7.25
CA ARG A 98 -3.81 22.46 -6.40
C ARG A 98 -4.46 22.62 -5.03
N GLN A 99 -3.68 23.08 -4.06
CA GLN A 99 -4.29 23.67 -2.87
C GLN A 99 -4.50 25.18 -3.06
N TRP A 100 -5.57 25.71 -2.47
CA TRP A 100 -5.82 27.15 -2.45
C TRP A 100 -6.59 27.58 -1.20
N ALA A 101 -6.52 28.85 -0.84
CA ALA A 101 -7.35 29.45 0.21
C ALA A 101 -8.83 29.03 0.04
N TYR A 102 -9.43 28.52 1.12
CA TYR A 102 -10.79 28.01 1.07
C TYR A 102 -11.81 29.16 1.02
N THR A 103 -12.61 29.19 -0.04
CA THR A 103 -13.69 30.17 -0.25
C THR A 103 -15.07 29.51 -0.20
N GLY A 104 -15.13 28.18 -0.25
CA GLY A 104 -16.38 27.43 -0.35
C GLY A 104 -17.01 27.49 -1.74
N ALA A 105 -16.29 27.93 -2.76
CA ALA A 105 -16.75 27.94 -4.14
C ALA A 105 -16.82 26.52 -4.75
N ASP A 106 -17.56 26.33 -5.84
CA ASP A 106 -17.84 25.00 -6.40
C ASP A 106 -16.59 24.27 -6.93
N ASN A 107 -15.54 24.99 -7.34
CA ASN A 107 -14.25 24.41 -7.73
C ASN A 107 -13.47 23.81 -6.53
N GLN A 108 -13.98 23.98 -5.31
CA GLN A 108 -13.42 23.44 -4.07
C GLN A 108 -14.37 22.43 -3.39
N ARG A 109 -15.42 22.00 -4.08
CA ARG A 109 -16.43 21.07 -3.57
C ARG A 109 -16.43 19.77 -4.36
N TRP A 110 -16.64 18.67 -3.63
CA TRP A 110 -16.45 17.32 -4.14
C TRP A 110 -17.66 16.42 -3.85
N TYR A 111 -18.02 15.53 -4.76
CA TYR A 111 -18.88 14.39 -4.49
C TYR A 111 -18.00 13.17 -4.21
N ILE A 112 -18.31 12.43 -3.14
CA ILE A 112 -17.58 11.22 -2.74
C ILE A 112 -18.58 10.07 -2.78
N ASP A 113 -18.50 9.26 -3.83
CA ASP A 113 -19.47 8.22 -4.13
C ASP A 113 -18.83 6.84 -3.95
N ASN A 114 -19.48 5.96 -3.18
CA ASN A 114 -19.03 4.58 -3.03
C ASN A 114 -19.28 3.81 -4.33
N GLN A 115 -18.22 3.21 -4.89
CA GLN A 115 -18.29 2.49 -6.16
C GLN A 115 -18.37 0.97 -5.93
N SER A 116 -17.59 0.44 -4.98
CA SER A 116 -17.67 -0.96 -4.54
C SER A 116 -16.83 -1.18 -3.29
N GLY A 117 -17.35 -1.95 -2.33
CA GLY A 117 -16.63 -2.21 -1.07
C GLY A 117 -16.23 -0.91 -0.38
N ASP A 118 -14.93 -0.74 -0.12
CA ASP A 118 -14.36 0.46 0.51
C ASP A 118 -13.78 1.47 -0.50
N TYR A 119 -14.04 1.30 -1.80
CA TYR A 119 -13.52 2.16 -2.86
C TYR A 119 -14.53 3.22 -3.30
N TYR A 120 -14.07 4.45 -3.40
CA TYR A 120 -14.85 5.65 -3.71
C TYR A 120 -14.27 6.37 -4.92
N SER A 121 -15.12 7.01 -5.72
CA SER A 121 -14.70 8.07 -6.63
C SER A 121 -14.78 9.41 -5.91
N ILE A 122 -13.92 10.36 -6.29
CA ILE A 122 -13.98 11.75 -5.81
C ILE A 122 -14.17 12.63 -7.04
N THR A 123 -15.36 13.21 -7.20
CA THR A 123 -15.77 13.94 -8.40
C THR A 123 -15.93 15.42 -8.09
N SER A 124 -15.37 16.29 -8.92
CA SER A 124 -15.54 17.74 -8.79
C SER A 124 -17.00 18.13 -8.96
N LYS A 125 -17.55 18.90 -8.01
CA LYS A 125 -18.88 19.51 -8.14
C LYS A 125 -18.92 20.49 -9.32
N PHE A 126 -17.82 21.20 -9.56
CA PHE A 126 -17.72 22.20 -10.62
C PHE A 126 -17.68 21.57 -12.03
N SER A 127 -16.80 20.59 -12.26
CA SER A 127 -16.55 20.08 -13.62
C SER A 127 -17.16 18.71 -13.92
N GLY A 128 -17.64 17.98 -12.90
CA GLY A 128 -18.13 16.61 -13.05
C GLY A 128 -17.05 15.56 -13.32
N ARG A 129 -15.76 15.93 -13.27
CA ARG A 129 -14.62 15.04 -13.50
C ARG A 129 -14.07 14.46 -12.20
N ALA A 130 -13.51 13.26 -12.27
CA ALA A 130 -12.98 12.54 -11.12
C ALA A 130 -11.50 12.83 -10.90
N LEU A 131 -11.06 12.80 -9.63
CA LEU A 131 -9.65 12.69 -9.26
C LEU A 131 -9.04 11.44 -9.92
N ASP A 132 -7.96 11.63 -10.65
CA ASP A 132 -7.27 10.63 -11.45
C ASP A 132 -5.77 10.70 -11.20
N VAL A 133 -5.16 9.57 -10.85
CA VAL A 133 -3.69 9.43 -10.84
C VAL A 133 -3.21 9.46 -12.29
N TRP A 134 -2.61 10.58 -12.69
CA TRP A 134 -2.34 10.90 -14.08
C TRP A 134 -1.46 9.83 -14.76
N GLY A 135 -1.93 9.37 -15.92
CA GLY A 135 -1.24 8.34 -16.71
C GLY A 135 -1.21 6.96 -16.05
N MET A 136 -2.03 6.71 -15.02
CA MET A 136 -2.02 5.46 -14.24
C MET A 136 -0.62 5.12 -13.69
N SER A 137 0.14 6.14 -13.31
CA SER A 137 1.51 5.97 -12.83
C SER A 137 1.55 5.23 -11.49
N MET A 138 2.41 4.22 -11.41
CA MET A 138 2.69 3.46 -10.18
C MET A 138 3.74 4.14 -9.30
N TYR A 139 4.40 5.18 -9.80
CA TYR A 139 5.48 5.86 -9.09
C TYR A 139 4.94 6.93 -8.13
N THR A 140 5.61 7.10 -7.00
CA THR A 140 5.41 8.25 -6.10
C THR A 140 5.80 9.55 -6.81
N GLY A 141 5.13 10.64 -6.47
CA GLY A 141 5.30 11.94 -7.13
C GLY A 141 4.47 12.11 -8.39
N ALA A 142 3.70 11.07 -8.79
CA ALA A 142 2.79 11.23 -9.91
C ALA A 142 1.70 12.24 -9.59
N ASP A 143 1.37 13.05 -10.59
CA ASP A 143 0.39 14.11 -10.46
C ASP A 143 -1.02 13.56 -10.30
N VAL A 144 -1.86 14.24 -9.52
CA VAL A 144 -3.30 13.93 -9.44
C VAL A 144 -4.05 15.03 -10.16
N ARG A 145 -4.82 14.65 -11.18
CA ARG A 145 -5.54 15.57 -12.06
C ARG A 145 -7.01 15.22 -12.10
N LEU A 146 -7.79 16.03 -12.79
CA LEU A 146 -9.16 15.67 -13.13
C LEU A 146 -9.23 14.99 -14.49
N TYR A 147 -10.04 13.96 -14.57
CA TYR A 147 -10.34 13.30 -15.84
C TYR A 147 -11.79 12.78 -15.86
N SER A 148 -12.34 12.62 -17.05
CA SER A 148 -13.62 11.96 -17.28
C SER A 148 -13.67 10.62 -16.54
N TYR A 149 -14.72 10.37 -15.77
CA TYR A 149 -14.81 9.15 -14.99
C TYR A 149 -14.99 7.93 -15.90
N TRP A 150 -14.11 6.94 -15.75
CA TRP A 150 -14.15 5.68 -16.48
C TRP A 150 -14.00 4.44 -15.58
N GLY A 151 -13.87 4.64 -14.26
CA GLY A 151 -13.85 3.56 -13.26
C GLY A 151 -12.52 2.83 -13.11
N GLY A 152 -11.43 3.38 -13.67
CA GLY A 152 -10.08 2.84 -13.53
C GLY A 152 -9.56 2.91 -12.10
N ALA A 153 -8.58 2.06 -11.75
CA ALA A 153 -8.04 1.99 -10.40
C ALA A 153 -7.40 3.32 -9.92
N GLY A 154 -6.86 4.13 -10.83
CA GLY A 154 -6.36 5.47 -10.51
C GLY A 154 -7.44 6.53 -10.22
N GLN A 155 -8.71 6.20 -10.43
CA GLN A 155 -9.86 7.05 -10.08
C GLN A 155 -10.61 6.57 -8.82
N LEU A 156 -10.09 5.51 -8.20
CA LEU A 156 -10.70 4.88 -7.03
C LEU A 156 -9.79 5.08 -5.83
N TRP A 157 -10.40 5.53 -4.74
CA TRP A 157 -9.72 5.96 -3.53
C TRP A 157 -10.35 5.29 -2.32
N THR A 158 -9.57 5.13 -1.27
CA THR A 158 -10.04 4.68 0.04
C THR A 158 -9.75 5.73 1.08
N PHE A 159 -10.55 5.75 2.13
CA PHE A 159 -10.43 6.73 3.21
C PHE A 159 -9.94 6.04 4.47
N GLN A 160 -8.64 6.16 4.73
CA GLN A 160 -8.03 5.65 5.95
C GLN A 160 -8.20 6.69 7.07
N LYS A 161 -9.13 6.45 7.98
CA LYS A 161 -9.41 7.40 9.08
C LYS A 161 -8.18 7.48 9.98
N VAL A 162 -7.70 8.68 10.28
CA VAL A 162 -6.57 8.89 11.18
C VAL A 162 -6.96 8.40 12.57
N GLY A 163 -6.16 7.48 13.10
CA GLY A 163 -6.34 6.86 14.40
C GLY A 163 -5.38 7.40 15.44
N SER A 164 -5.38 6.74 16.58
CA SER A 164 -4.52 7.05 17.73
C SER A 164 -3.53 5.93 17.99
N SER A 165 -2.39 6.24 18.60
CA SER A 165 -1.35 5.24 18.88
C SER A 165 -1.83 4.10 19.79
N SER A 166 -2.92 4.27 20.56
CA SER A 166 -3.51 3.20 21.37
C SER A 166 -4.10 2.05 20.54
N GLU A 167 -4.37 2.26 19.25
CA GLU A 167 -4.82 1.20 18.34
C GLU A 167 -3.67 0.28 17.89
N CYS A 168 -2.42 0.70 18.08
CA CYS A 168 -1.25 -0.16 17.86
C CYS A 168 -0.95 -0.98 19.11
N TYR A 169 -1.55 -2.17 19.20
CA TYR A 169 -1.23 -3.19 20.20
C TYR A 169 -1.06 -4.56 19.52
N ALA A 170 -0.34 -5.47 20.16
CA ALA A 170 -0.09 -6.80 19.61
C ALA A 170 -1.40 -7.59 19.42
N GLY A 171 -1.60 -8.15 18.22
CA GLY A 171 -2.82 -8.83 17.81
C GLY A 171 -3.92 -7.90 17.27
N ALA A 172 -3.68 -6.59 17.14
CA ALA A 172 -4.67 -5.67 16.62
C ALA A 172 -4.98 -5.94 15.13
N THR A 173 -6.25 -5.76 14.76
CA THR A 173 -6.69 -5.68 13.36
C THR A 173 -7.12 -4.25 13.05
N LEU A 174 -6.44 -3.62 12.10
CA LEU A 174 -6.74 -2.26 11.64
C LEU A 174 -7.45 -2.33 10.28
N THR A 175 -8.60 -1.67 10.17
CA THR A 175 -9.41 -1.65 8.93
C THR A 175 -9.73 -0.21 8.55
N ASN A 176 -9.33 0.22 7.35
CA ASN A 176 -9.47 1.60 6.88
C ASN A 176 -8.92 2.63 7.89
N ARG A 177 -7.72 2.36 8.43
CA ARG A 177 -7.03 3.24 9.40
C ARG A 177 -5.67 3.68 8.89
N PHE A 178 -5.30 4.91 9.23
CA PHE A 178 -3.91 5.33 9.32
C PHE A 178 -3.55 5.45 10.81
N VAL A 179 -2.51 4.77 11.28
CA VAL A 179 -2.09 4.83 12.69
C VAL A 179 -0.60 5.09 12.82
N ASP A 180 -0.25 6.20 13.46
CA ASP A 180 1.10 6.41 14.00
C ASP A 180 1.20 5.73 15.36
N CYS A 181 2.01 4.68 15.45
CA CYS A 181 2.17 3.90 16.65
C CYS A 181 3.07 4.58 17.71
N GLY A 182 3.69 5.72 17.39
CA GLY A 182 4.43 6.54 18.35
C GLY A 182 5.73 5.90 18.86
N GLY A 183 6.36 5.03 18.07
CA GLY A 183 7.61 4.36 18.41
C GLY A 183 7.45 3.18 19.38
N LYS A 184 6.22 2.74 19.66
CA LYS A 184 5.94 1.63 20.57
C LYS A 184 6.66 0.35 20.15
N THR A 185 7.10 -0.41 21.15
CA THR A 185 7.53 -1.80 20.95
C THR A 185 6.37 -2.72 21.31
N ILE A 186 5.95 -3.55 20.37
CA ILE A 186 4.87 -4.53 20.54
C ILE A 186 5.37 -5.91 20.11
N GLY A 187 4.74 -6.96 20.61
CA GLY A 187 5.07 -8.32 20.23
C GLY A 187 4.08 -9.31 20.83
N LEU A 188 3.98 -10.46 20.19
CA LEU A 188 3.30 -11.63 20.73
C LEU A 188 4.37 -12.54 21.35
N SER A 189 4.53 -13.76 20.84
CA SER A 189 5.59 -14.69 21.22
C SER A 189 6.28 -15.24 19.98
N CYS A 190 7.55 -15.62 20.13
CA CYS A 190 8.27 -16.41 19.14
C CYS A 190 8.49 -17.84 19.67
N VAL A 191 7.87 -18.83 19.02
CA VAL A 191 7.95 -20.26 19.39
C VAL A 191 8.63 -21.10 18.30
N GLY A 192 9.65 -20.55 17.64
CA GLY A 192 10.30 -21.14 16.47
C GLY A 192 9.45 -21.03 15.20
N ASP A 193 9.72 -21.87 14.20
CA ASP A 193 9.19 -21.79 12.83
C ASP A 193 7.74 -22.32 12.68
N SER A 194 6.87 -22.07 13.67
CA SER A 194 5.51 -22.60 13.66
C SER A 194 4.55 -21.74 12.84
N GLU A 195 4.03 -22.31 11.75
CA GLU A 195 2.97 -21.77 10.86
C GLU A 195 1.61 -21.48 11.55
N THR A 196 1.53 -21.59 12.88
CA THR A 196 0.30 -21.35 13.66
C THR A 196 0.34 -20.04 14.45
N GLN A 197 1.45 -19.30 14.40
CA GLN A 197 1.58 -18.03 15.11
C GLN A 197 0.65 -16.97 14.52
N GLY A 198 0.05 -16.16 15.40
CA GLY A 198 -0.72 -15.00 14.96
C GLY A 198 0.21 -13.88 14.48
N ALA A 199 -0.27 -13.04 13.56
CA ALA A 199 0.43 -11.80 13.24
C ALA A 199 0.34 -10.81 14.41
N VAL A 200 1.45 -10.10 14.65
CA VAL A 200 1.51 -9.01 15.62
C VAL A 200 0.57 -7.87 15.24
N LEU A 201 0.40 -7.60 13.94
CA LEU A 201 -0.60 -6.67 13.42
C LEU A 201 -1.24 -7.24 12.15
N THR A 202 -2.56 -7.07 12.01
CA THR A 202 -3.30 -7.37 10.79
C THR A 202 -3.87 -6.09 10.20
N LEU A 203 -3.52 -5.79 8.95
CA LEU A 203 -3.96 -4.61 8.22
C LEU A 203 -4.96 -5.01 7.12
N LYS A 204 -6.02 -4.23 7.02
CA LYS A 204 -7.04 -4.26 5.96
C LYS A 204 -7.20 -2.86 5.43
N ASN A 205 -6.67 -2.62 4.24
CA ASN A 205 -6.66 -1.31 3.60
C ASN A 205 -6.21 -0.20 4.56
N SER A 206 -5.09 -0.43 5.26
CA SER A 206 -4.65 0.38 6.39
C SER A 206 -3.15 0.61 6.35
N SER A 207 -2.72 1.77 6.82
CA SER A 207 -1.31 2.15 6.89
C SER A 207 -0.91 2.40 8.33
N ILE A 208 0.32 2.02 8.67
CA ILE A 208 0.90 2.29 9.98
C ILE A 208 2.27 2.92 9.84
N ARG A 209 2.71 3.60 10.89
CA ARG A 209 4.09 4.05 11.01
C ARG A 209 4.66 3.96 12.42
N ASN A 210 5.99 4.05 12.50
CA ASN A 210 6.75 4.22 13.74
C ASN A 210 6.44 3.12 14.78
N VAL A 211 6.63 1.85 14.42
CA VAL A 211 6.42 0.72 15.35
C VAL A 211 7.61 -0.21 15.35
N LYS A 212 7.91 -0.78 16.50
CA LYS A 212 8.96 -1.78 16.67
C LYS A 212 8.32 -3.11 17.05
N LEU A 213 8.72 -4.19 16.40
CA LEU A 213 8.39 -5.54 16.82
C LEU A 213 9.49 -6.07 17.75
N ALA A 214 9.09 -6.58 18.91
CA ALA A 214 10.00 -7.10 19.93
C ALA A 214 10.77 -8.32 19.42
N ALA A 215 12.04 -8.45 19.79
CA ALA A 215 12.91 -9.55 19.32
C ALA A 215 12.34 -10.94 19.70
N ASN A 216 11.90 -11.09 20.95
CA ASN A 216 11.30 -12.34 21.44
C ASN A 216 9.79 -12.48 21.11
N GLY A 217 9.23 -11.55 20.35
CA GLY A 217 7.78 -11.42 20.13
C GLY A 217 7.40 -11.14 18.68
N GLY A 218 8.29 -11.45 17.72
CA GLY A 218 8.08 -11.18 16.30
C GLY A 218 6.91 -11.94 15.67
N ALA A 219 6.60 -13.15 16.17
CA ALA A 219 5.52 -14.02 15.68
C ALA A 219 5.45 -14.13 14.13
N ASP A 220 4.27 -14.21 13.54
CA ASP A 220 4.08 -14.16 12.05
C ASP A 220 4.08 -12.70 11.54
N GLY A 221 4.91 -11.85 12.15
CA GLY A 221 5.15 -10.47 11.71
C GLY A 221 3.90 -9.61 11.57
N ILE A 222 3.79 -8.89 10.44
CA ILE A 222 2.65 -8.03 10.09
C ILE A 222 1.97 -8.55 8.82
N HIS A 223 0.65 -8.70 8.84
CA HIS A 223 -0.12 -9.11 7.67
C HIS A 223 -0.85 -7.96 6.99
N CYS A 224 -0.77 -7.89 5.66
CA CYS A 224 -1.76 -7.17 4.86
C CYS A 224 -2.74 -8.19 4.27
N THR A 225 -4.00 -8.14 4.70
CA THR A 225 -5.00 -9.17 4.39
C THR A 225 -6.07 -8.76 3.39
N SER A 226 -6.24 -7.45 3.14
CA SER A 226 -7.11 -6.93 2.08
C SER A 226 -6.74 -5.50 1.72
N GLY A 227 -7.06 -5.06 0.50
CA GLY A 227 -6.77 -3.71 0.01
C GLY A 227 -5.27 -3.37 0.00
N ASN A 228 -4.96 -2.08 0.14
CA ASN A 228 -3.58 -1.58 0.14
C ASN A 228 -3.10 -1.29 1.56
N CYS A 229 -1.89 -1.74 1.91
CA CYS A 229 -1.30 -1.51 3.22
C CYS A 229 0.09 -0.87 3.12
N THR A 230 0.39 0.08 4.00
CA THR A 230 1.73 0.69 4.09
C THR A 230 2.32 0.48 5.49
N LEU A 231 3.59 0.06 5.54
CA LEU A 231 4.41 -0.10 6.72
C LEU A 231 5.57 0.92 6.64
N ALA A 232 5.42 2.07 7.28
CA ALA A 232 6.45 3.10 7.29
C ALA A 232 7.26 3.10 8.59
N ASP A 233 8.59 3.19 8.51
CA ASP A 233 9.46 3.27 9.70
C ASP A 233 9.22 2.14 10.73
N VAL A 234 9.00 0.92 10.23
CA VAL A 234 8.83 -0.29 11.06
C VAL A 234 10.17 -0.93 11.34
N VAL A 235 10.42 -1.28 12.61
CA VAL A 235 11.65 -1.95 13.04
C VAL A 235 11.33 -3.35 13.54
N TRP A 236 11.85 -4.38 12.87
CA TRP A 236 11.83 -5.75 13.37
C TRP A 236 13.15 -6.03 14.10
N ASN A 237 13.11 -6.09 15.43
CA ASN A 237 14.32 -6.27 16.25
C ASN A 237 14.93 -7.67 16.14
N ASP A 238 14.10 -8.69 15.88
CA ASP A 238 14.51 -10.02 15.44
C ASP A 238 13.30 -10.68 14.76
N ILE A 239 13.47 -11.17 13.54
CA ILE A 239 12.40 -11.83 12.79
C ILE A 239 12.19 -13.22 13.39
N CYS A 240 10.92 -13.56 13.65
CA CYS A 240 10.54 -14.90 14.08
C CYS A 240 10.25 -15.79 12.86
N GLU A 241 9.05 -15.70 12.26
CA GLU A 241 8.73 -16.42 11.02
C GLU A 241 9.07 -15.55 9.79
N ASP A 242 8.22 -14.56 9.52
CA ASP A 242 8.40 -13.55 8.48
C ASP A 242 8.28 -12.14 9.10
N ALA A 243 8.89 -11.11 8.50
CA ALA A 243 8.71 -9.74 8.97
C ALA A 243 7.33 -9.20 8.58
N ALA A 244 6.95 -9.39 7.31
CA ALA A 244 5.61 -9.04 6.85
C ALA A 244 5.16 -9.93 5.69
N THR A 245 3.84 -10.14 5.61
CA THR A 245 3.24 -11.00 4.61
C THR A 245 2.13 -10.29 3.84
N ASN A 246 2.27 -10.22 2.51
CA ASN A 246 1.19 -9.78 1.63
C ASN A 246 0.23 -10.95 1.34
N LYS A 247 -0.95 -10.90 1.96
CA LYS A 247 -2.08 -11.82 1.80
C LYS A 247 -3.27 -11.14 1.08
N SER A 248 -3.08 -9.93 0.52
CA SER A 248 -4.14 -9.12 -0.10
C SER A 248 -4.23 -9.35 -1.62
N GLU A 249 -5.20 -10.14 -2.07
CA GLU A 249 -5.45 -10.38 -3.50
C GLU A 249 -5.84 -9.08 -4.22
N GLY A 250 -5.15 -8.77 -5.32
CA GLY A 250 -5.34 -7.50 -6.03
C GLY A 250 -4.73 -6.27 -5.36
N GLY A 251 -4.13 -6.41 -4.17
CA GLY A 251 -3.66 -5.28 -3.34
C GLY A 251 -2.15 -5.07 -3.35
N THR A 252 -1.73 -3.97 -2.72
CA THR A 252 -0.32 -3.59 -2.57
C THR A 252 0.09 -3.58 -1.09
N LEU A 253 1.22 -4.21 -0.77
CA LEU A 253 1.93 -4.04 0.50
C LEU A 253 3.18 -3.19 0.27
N THR A 254 3.23 -2.00 0.86
CA THR A 254 4.36 -1.07 0.73
C THR A 254 5.14 -1.01 2.03
N ILE A 255 6.45 -1.18 1.98
CA ILE A 255 7.40 -1.02 3.07
C ILE A 255 8.28 0.18 2.73
N VAL A 256 8.31 1.19 3.60
CA VAL A 256 9.07 2.44 3.37
C VAL A 256 9.91 2.77 4.59
N GLY A 257 11.23 2.86 4.40
CA GLY A 257 12.16 3.06 5.50
C GLY A 257 12.15 1.87 6.46
N GLY A 258 12.47 2.12 7.73
CA GLY A 258 12.53 1.07 8.74
C GLY A 258 13.69 0.08 8.54
N SER A 259 13.69 -0.98 9.33
CA SER A 259 14.75 -1.97 9.31
C SER A 259 14.31 -3.33 9.81
N ALA A 260 14.93 -4.40 9.30
CA ALA A 260 14.72 -5.74 9.83
C ALA A 260 16.04 -6.42 10.17
N TYR A 261 16.14 -6.97 11.37
CA TYR A 261 17.26 -7.77 11.83
C TYR A 261 16.86 -9.24 11.91
N ASN A 262 17.78 -10.14 11.57
CA ASN A 262 17.68 -11.57 11.89
C ASN A 262 19.10 -12.14 12.08
N SER A 263 19.23 -13.32 12.70
CA SER A 263 20.50 -13.98 12.92
C SER A 263 20.37 -15.50 12.94
N THR A 264 21.46 -16.20 12.60
CA THR A 264 21.52 -17.65 12.74
C THR A 264 21.49 -18.03 14.23
N GLY A 265 20.47 -18.76 14.65
CA GLY A 265 20.27 -19.11 16.06
C GLY A 265 19.56 -18.03 16.88
N GLY A 266 18.95 -17.04 16.21
CA GLY A 266 18.01 -16.09 16.83
C GLY A 266 16.69 -16.74 17.22
N TYR A 267 15.71 -15.92 17.60
CA TYR A 267 14.41 -16.42 18.11
C TYR A 267 13.65 -17.28 17.09
N GLY A 268 13.73 -16.91 15.81
CA GLY A 268 13.08 -17.58 14.68
C GLY A 268 13.88 -18.69 14.01
N GLY A 269 14.89 -19.24 14.68
CA GLY A 269 15.66 -20.37 14.12
C GLY A 269 16.51 -20.00 12.91
N THR A 270 16.26 -20.67 11.77
CA THR A 270 17.07 -20.46 10.54
C THR A 270 16.44 -19.36 9.70
N PRO A 271 17.16 -18.26 9.40
CA PRO A 271 16.60 -17.17 8.60
C PRO A 271 16.11 -17.63 7.21
N ASP A 272 14.82 -17.47 6.93
CA ASP A 272 14.23 -17.73 5.61
C ASP A 272 13.99 -16.42 4.83
N LYS A 273 12.82 -15.80 4.94
CA LYS A 273 12.45 -14.63 4.12
C LYS A 273 12.01 -13.47 5.01
N ILE A 274 12.40 -12.25 4.63
CA ILE A 274 11.94 -11.05 5.32
C ILE A 274 10.47 -10.80 4.93
N PHE A 275 10.19 -10.78 3.62
CA PHE A 275 8.86 -10.50 3.10
C PHE A 275 8.28 -11.68 2.32
N GLN A 276 7.15 -12.19 2.81
CA GLN A 276 6.39 -13.25 2.17
C GLN A 276 5.26 -12.68 1.31
N HIS A 277 5.00 -13.29 0.15
CA HIS A 277 3.95 -12.85 -0.76
C HIS A 277 3.11 -14.03 -1.25
N ASN A 278 1.86 -14.11 -0.76
CA ASN A 278 0.94 -15.23 -1.02
C ASN A 278 -0.17 -14.86 -2.01
N SER A 279 -0.67 -13.63 -1.94
CA SER A 279 -1.75 -13.15 -2.79
C SER A 279 -1.38 -13.11 -4.27
N LYS A 280 -2.39 -13.17 -5.15
CA LYS A 280 -2.24 -13.07 -6.61
C LYS A 280 -2.65 -11.67 -7.08
N ASN A 281 -2.22 -11.30 -8.29
CA ASN A 281 -2.50 -9.99 -8.89
C ASN A 281 -2.11 -8.82 -7.97
N SER A 282 -1.06 -9.01 -7.18
CA SER A 282 -0.71 -8.14 -6.07
C SER A 282 0.76 -7.75 -6.14
N THR A 283 1.09 -6.67 -5.44
CA THR A 283 2.42 -6.05 -5.47
C THR A 283 2.98 -5.90 -4.07
N THR A 284 4.26 -6.19 -3.88
CA THR A 284 5.03 -5.73 -2.71
C THR A 284 5.98 -4.64 -3.17
N ILE A 285 6.05 -3.52 -2.44
CA ILE A 285 6.99 -2.43 -2.70
C ILE A 285 7.92 -2.32 -1.49
N VAL A 286 9.23 -2.28 -1.69
CA VAL A 286 10.22 -2.03 -0.63
C VAL A 286 11.07 -0.83 -1.03
N ALA A 287 11.02 0.23 -0.23
CA ALA A 287 11.64 1.49 -0.60
C ALA A 287 12.04 2.37 0.59
N GLY A 288 12.42 3.62 0.30
CA GLY A 288 12.59 4.67 1.30
C GLY A 288 13.75 4.45 2.27
N GLY A 289 14.78 3.72 1.86
CA GLY A 289 15.95 3.44 2.68
C GLY A 289 15.77 2.27 3.65
N PHE A 290 14.79 1.38 3.43
CA PHE A 290 14.68 0.14 4.21
C PHE A 290 16.04 -0.56 4.29
N THR A 291 16.42 -0.95 5.51
CA THR A 291 17.73 -1.59 5.76
C THR A 291 17.59 -2.95 6.45
N ALA A 292 18.12 -4.01 5.83
CA ALA A 292 18.23 -5.33 6.44
C ALA A 292 19.59 -5.49 7.15
N TYR A 293 19.62 -6.11 8.33
CA TYR A 293 20.81 -6.30 9.17
C TYR A 293 20.98 -7.75 9.63
N GLY A 294 22.23 -8.18 9.82
CA GLY A 294 22.54 -9.50 10.38
C GLY A 294 22.60 -10.59 9.30
N THR A 295 21.79 -11.65 9.43
CA THR A 295 21.77 -12.78 8.50
C THR A 295 20.35 -13.10 8.05
N HIS A 296 20.12 -13.19 6.75
CA HIS A 296 18.82 -13.50 6.15
C HIS A 296 18.93 -14.56 5.05
N GLY A 297 17.85 -15.28 4.76
CA GLY A 297 17.79 -16.12 3.56
C GLY A 297 17.46 -15.29 2.33
N LYS A 298 16.34 -14.56 2.34
CA LYS A 298 15.82 -13.75 1.22
C LYS A 298 15.19 -12.45 1.69
N LEU A 299 15.28 -11.39 0.88
CA LEU A 299 14.51 -10.17 1.13
C LEU A 299 13.03 -10.43 0.84
N TRP A 300 12.70 -11.03 -0.31
CA TRP A 300 11.34 -11.26 -0.74
C TRP A 300 11.15 -12.59 -1.47
N ARG A 301 10.01 -13.25 -1.24
CA ARG A 301 9.64 -14.47 -1.96
C ARG A 301 8.17 -14.49 -2.35
N SER A 302 7.90 -14.65 -3.65
CA SER A 302 6.60 -15.14 -4.15
C SER A 302 6.39 -16.58 -3.69
N CYS A 303 5.23 -16.93 -3.15
CA CYS A 303 5.03 -18.28 -2.63
C CYS A 303 5.26 -19.37 -3.70
N GLY A 304 6.18 -20.30 -3.43
CA GLY A 304 6.59 -21.33 -4.39
C GLY A 304 5.66 -22.53 -4.48
N ASN A 305 4.96 -22.86 -3.40
CA ASN A 305 4.15 -24.09 -3.25
C ASN A 305 2.88 -23.86 -2.41
N CYS A 306 2.26 -22.68 -2.52
CA CYS A 306 1.02 -22.38 -1.80
C CYS A 306 -0.16 -23.24 -2.28
N THR A 307 -1.20 -23.36 -1.45
CA THR A 307 -2.50 -23.87 -1.90
C THR A 307 -3.09 -22.91 -2.92
N ASN A 308 -3.68 -23.42 -4.01
CA ASN A 308 -4.20 -22.60 -5.12
C ASN A 308 -3.15 -21.60 -5.64
N ASN A 309 -1.91 -22.08 -5.79
CA ASN A 309 -0.79 -21.24 -6.19
C ASN A 309 -1.02 -20.67 -7.59
N GLY A 310 -0.39 -19.52 -7.84
CA GLY A 310 -0.52 -18.76 -9.07
C GLY A 310 0.16 -17.42 -8.93
N GLY A 311 -0.14 -16.53 -9.88
CA GLY A 311 0.35 -15.16 -9.93
C GLY A 311 -0.50 -14.34 -10.90
N PRO A 312 0.03 -13.20 -11.39
CA PRO A 312 1.35 -12.66 -11.08
C PRO A 312 1.45 -12.15 -9.63
N ARG A 313 2.63 -12.28 -9.04
CA ARG A 313 3.07 -11.57 -7.84
C ARG A 313 4.23 -10.65 -8.19
N ASN A 314 4.05 -9.37 -7.94
CA ASN A 314 5.04 -8.36 -8.31
C ASN A 314 5.83 -7.88 -7.10
N LEU A 315 7.08 -7.53 -7.33
CA LEU A 315 7.97 -6.87 -6.39
C LEU A 315 8.56 -5.62 -7.05
N LEU A 316 8.49 -4.48 -6.35
CA LEU A 316 9.26 -3.28 -6.69
C LEU A 316 10.22 -2.98 -5.54
N VAL A 317 11.51 -2.84 -5.84
CA VAL A 317 12.56 -2.46 -4.88
C VAL A 317 13.25 -1.21 -5.39
N TYR A 318 13.33 -0.16 -4.58
CA TYR A 318 14.10 1.04 -4.91
C TYR A 318 14.59 1.79 -3.67
N SER A 319 15.87 2.15 -3.64
CA SER A 319 16.54 2.75 -2.48
C SER A 319 16.47 1.85 -1.25
N VAL A 320 17.09 0.68 -1.35
CA VAL A 320 17.13 -0.34 -0.29
C VAL A 320 18.57 -0.71 0.03
N ASN A 321 18.87 -0.89 1.32
CA ASN A 321 20.18 -1.27 1.82
C ASN A 321 20.13 -2.67 2.45
N ILE A 322 21.11 -3.50 2.12
CA ILE A 322 21.31 -4.81 2.72
C ILE A 322 22.65 -4.80 3.44
N ASP A 323 22.65 -4.40 4.71
CA ASP A 323 23.81 -4.49 5.62
C ASP A 323 23.81 -5.85 6.35
N ALA A 324 23.67 -6.92 5.57
CA ALA A 324 23.47 -8.27 6.06
C ALA A 324 24.15 -9.29 5.15
N SER A 325 24.48 -10.45 5.73
CA SER A 325 24.69 -11.67 4.93
C SER A 325 23.32 -12.16 4.46
N ILE A 326 23.11 -12.26 3.14
CA ILE A 326 21.84 -12.71 2.58
C ILE A 326 22.05 -13.77 1.49
N GLY A 327 21.12 -14.72 1.33
CA GLY A 327 21.21 -15.74 0.28
C GLY A 327 20.81 -15.22 -1.09
N ALA A 328 19.65 -14.55 -1.19
CA ALA A 328 19.18 -13.90 -2.40
C ALA A 328 18.32 -12.67 -2.10
N ILE A 329 18.09 -11.78 -3.07
CA ILE A 329 17.18 -10.63 -2.88
C ILE A 329 15.73 -11.05 -3.17
N ALA A 330 15.44 -11.48 -4.40
CA ALA A 330 14.09 -11.81 -4.84
C ALA A 330 14.01 -13.25 -5.39
N GLY A 331 12.91 -13.95 -5.07
CA GLY A 331 12.55 -15.21 -5.71
C GLY A 331 11.20 -15.13 -6.42
N VAL A 332 11.20 -15.14 -7.76
CA VAL A 332 10.01 -15.02 -8.62
C VAL A 332 9.63 -16.37 -9.24
N ASN A 333 8.33 -16.65 -9.41
CA ASN A 333 7.87 -17.83 -10.16
C ASN A 333 7.58 -17.44 -11.62
N ARG A 334 8.50 -17.74 -12.53
CA ARG A 334 8.41 -17.30 -13.93
C ARG A 334 7.16 -17.84 -14.63
N ASN A 335 6.75 -19.07 -14.33
CA ASN A 335 5.57 -19.70 -14.92
C ASN A 335 4.23 -19.07 -14.47
N TYR A 336 4.24 -18.23 -13.44
CA TYR A 336 3.07 -17.51 -12.96
C TYR A 336 3.07 -16.02 -13.36
N GLY A 337 4.02 -15.59 -14.18
CA GLY A 337 4.12 -14.21 -14.66
C GLY A 337 4.59 -13.22 -13.60
N ASP A 338 5.19 -13.71 -12.52
CA ASP A 338 5.78 -12.87 -11.47
C ASP A 338 6.85 -11.96 -12.07
N ARG A 339 6.93 -10.72 -11.56
CA ARG A 339 7.94 -9.73 -11.95
C ARG A 339 8.54 -9.04 -10.74
N ALA A 340 9.86 -9.09 -10.61
CA ALA A 340 10.64 -8.28 -9.69
C ALA A 340 11.35 -7.17 -10.48
N THR A 341 11.01 -5.92 -10.15
CA THR A 341 11.70 -4.72 -10.66
C THR A 341 12.55 -4.15 -9.53
N ILE A 342 13.86 -4.09 -9.73
CA ILE A 342 14.82 -3.68 -8.69
C ILE A 342 15.69 -2.55 -9.22
N ARG A 343 15.73 -1.43 -8.51
CA ARG A 343 16.53 -0.23 -8.78
C ARG A 343 17.24 0.20 -7.50
N ASP A 344 18.36 0.92 -7.60
CA ASP A 344 19.08 1.52 -6.45
C ASP A 344 19.16 0.62 -5.21
N LEU A 345 19.69 -0.60 -5.41
CA LEU A 345 19.90 -1.58 -4.35
C LEU A 345 21.37 -1.58 -3.94
N LYS A 346 21.61 -1.47 -2.63
CA LYS A 346 22.95 -1.48 -2.05
C LYS A 346 23.13 -2.70 -1.16
N ILE A 347 24.21 -3.45 -1.36
CA ILE A 347 24.46 -4.69 -0.62
C ILE A 347 25.88 -4.68 -0.05
N LYS A 348 26.00 -4.98 1.23
CA LYS A 348 27.29 -5.15 1.91
C LYS A 348 28.10 -6.26 1.25
N ASN A 349 29.37 -5.98 0.97
CA ASN A 349 30.30 -6.93 0.34
C ASN A 349 29.79 -7.49 -1.00
N TYR A 350 29.03 -6.68 -1.76
CA TYR A 350 28.50 -7.13 -3.05
C TYR A 350 29.62 -7.47 -4.05
N SER A 351 29.49 -8.64 -4.64
CA SER A 351 30.17 -9.02 -5.88
C SER A 351 29.14 -9.64 -6.82
N SER A 352 29.31 -9.48 -8.14
CA SER A 352 28.33 -10.04 -9.09
C SER A 352 28.16 -11.55 -8.86
N GLY A 353 26.93 -11.99 -8.58
CA GLY A 353 26.61 -13.38 -8.24
C GLY A 353 26.74 -13.75 -6.77
N SER A 354 27.12 -12.83 -5.87
CA SER A 354 27.12 -13.04 -4.43
C SER A 354 26.81 -11.76 -3.64
N PRO A 355 25.65 -11.69 -2.95
CA PRO A 355 24.52 -12.65 -3.04
C PRO A 355 23.85 -12.63 -4.41
N HIS A 356 22.99 -13.62 -4.68
CA HIS A 356 22.12 -13.59 -5.85
C HIS A 356 21.10 -12.45 -5.73
N VAL A 357 20.79 -11.78 -6.83
CA VAL A 357 19.80 -10.69 -6.83
C VAL A 357 18.41 -11.20 -7.16
N CYS A 358 18.15 -11.62 -8.41
CA CYS A 358 16.83 -12.11 -8.79
C CYS A 358 16.90 -13.56 -9.25
N ASP A 359 16.38 -14.47 -8.43
CA ASP A 359 16.28 -15.88 -8.76
C ASP A 359 14.91 -16.20 -9.39
N GLU A 360 14.92 -16.90 -10.53
CA GLU A 360 13.70 -17.46 -11.13
C GLU A 360 13.44 -18.89 -10.64
N TYR A 361 12.17 -19.22 -10.43
CA TYR A 361 11.69 -20.52 -9.97
C TYR A 361 10.53 -21.03 -10.84
N GLN A 362 10.32 -22.35 -10.82
CA GLN A 362 9.05 -22.98 -11.16
C GLN A 362 8.15 -22.98 -9.92
N GLY A 363 7.10 -22.17 -9.93
CA GLY A 363 6.00 -22.24 -8.97
C GLY A 363 5.15 -23.48 -9.22
N VAL A 364 4.70 -24.11 -8.14
CA VAL A 364 3.91 -25.35 -8.15
C VAL A 364 2.74 -25.26 -7.16
N GLN A 365 1.78 -26.18 -7.29
CA GLN A 365 0.72 -26.34 -6.28
C GLN A 365 1.28 -27.03 -5.02
N LYS A 366 0.68 -26.72 -3.86
CA LYS A 366 1.01 -27.36 -2.58
C LYS A 366 1.06 -28.88 -2.67
N GLY A 367 2.03 -29.47 -1.99
CA GLY A 367 2.34 -30.91 -2.07
C GLY A 367 3.42 -31.26 -3.09
N ASN A 368 3.83 -30.30 -3.93
CA ASN A 368 4.97 -30.45 -4.85
C ASN A 368 6.13 -29.55 -4.42
N SER A 369 7.33 -29.86 -4.93
CA SER A 369 8.54 -29.06 -4.68
C SER A 369 8.74 -28.02 -5.78
N SER A 370 8.95 -26.76 -5.38
CA SER A 370 9.30 -25.67 -6.30
C SER A 370 10.77 -25.78 -6.69
N THR A 371 11.08 -25.66 -7.98
CA THR A 371 12.44 -25.81 -8.51
C THR A 371 13.07 -24.44 -8.76
N LYS A 372 14.29 -24.22 -8.27
CA LYS A 372 15.11 -23.03 -8.59
C LYS A 372 15.76 -23.19 -9.95
N TYR A 373 15.63 -22.20 -10.83
CA TYR A 373 16.35 -22.17 -12.10
C TYR A 373 17.73 -21.53 -11.95
N GLY A 374 17.83 -20.45 -11.17
CA GLY A 374 19.08 -19.71 -10.97
C GLY A 374 18.87 -18.20 -10.98
N GLU A 375 19.96 -17.43 -10.97
CA GLU A 375 19.94 -15.97 -11.05
C GLU A 375 19.76 -15.50 -12.50
N TYR A 376 18.92 -14.48 -12.70
CA TYR A 376 18.68 -13.87 -14.01
C TYR A 376 18.68 -12.34 -13.94
N TRP A 377 18.97 -11.72 -15.08
CA TRP A 377 19.07 -10.27 -15.27
C TRP A 377 18.39 -9.87 -16.57
N ASN A 378 17.71 -8.73 -16.58
CA ASN A 378 16.99 -8.19 -17.75
C ASN A 378 16.04 -9.18 -18.43
N THR A 379 15.30 -9.97 -17.65
CA THR A 379 14.23 -10.85 -18.16
C THR A 379 12.86 -10.25 -17.85
N ALA A 380 11.79 -10.85 -18.38
CA ALA A 380 10.43 -10.43 -18.06
C ALA A 380 10.09 -10.57 -16.56
N SER A 381 10.67 -11.56 -15.89
CA SER A 381 10.45 -11.82 -14.46
C SER A 381 11.49 -11.15 -13.57
N CYS A 382 12.72 -10.96 -14.06
CA CYS A 382 13.80 -10.28 -13.38
C CYS A 382 14.16 -9.00 -14.14
N ASP A 383 13.34 -7.97 -13.93
CA ASP A 383 13.55 -6.63 -14.45
C ASP A 383 14.56 -5.90 -13.57
N VAL A 384 15.81 -6.31 -13.69
CA VAL A 384 16.95 -5.74 -12.97
C VAL A 384 18.20 -5.84 -13.83
N SER A 385 18.97 -4.76 -13.86
CA SER A 385 20.27 -4.67 -14.52
C SER A 385 21.39 -4.66 -13.47
N ARG A 386 22.62 -4.99 -13.87
CA ARG A 386 23.76 -4.95 -12.93
C ARG A 386 24.05 -3.55 -12.41
N SER A 387 23.71 -2.51 -13.17
CA SER A 387 23.84 -1.10 -12.73
C SER A 387 22.83 -0.70 -11.66
N ASP A 388 21.76 -1.48 -11.47
CA ASP A 388 20.77 -1.23 -10.42
C ASP A 388 21.25 -1.70 -9.04
N VAL A 389 22.39 -2.40 -8.98
CA VAL A 389 22.92 -3.03 -7.76
C VAL A 389 24.37 -2.60 -7.55
N SER A 390 24.69 -2.18 -6.34
CA SER A 390 26.03 -1.71 -5.98
C SER A 390 26.42 -2.15 -4.57
N GLY A 391 27.71 -1.99 -4.24
CA GLY A 391 28.18 -2.14 -2.87
C GLY A 391 27.59 -1.06 -1.96
N LEU A 392 27.34 -1.40 -0.70
CA LEU A 392 26.90 -0.46 0.34
C LEU A 392 27.96 0.61 0.66
#